data_AF-A0A381QC08-F1
#
_entry.id   AF-A0A381QC08-F1
#
_cell.length_a   1.000
_cell.length_b   1.000
_cell.length_c   1.000
_cell.angle_alpha   90.00
_cell.angle_beta   90.00
_cell.angle_gamma   90.00
#
_symmetry.space_group_name_H-M   'P 1'
#
loop_
_entity.id
_entity.type
_entity.pdbx_description
1 polymer ?
#
loop_
_entity_poly.entity_id
_entity_poly.type
_entity_poly.pdbx_seq_one_letter_code
_entity_poly.pdbx_strand_id
1 'polypeptide(L)'
;MAKASLPIHRLISDIENLIVERAKSSDAARRPDPDVIAALANAGLMRLLVPQEYGGHEVHPATVIDFTAQLAQIDGSTAWVAMTCNEEAELVSAYLPPETCRRVWNEEPNLVFAGSGVPKGRAVRAPGGWRITGRWNFVSGCTAADKWVLNSVVSESSPIELCFAVMDADQQFIEDTWHTVGLRGTGSHDVVLEDVFVDDAWCGVVPNKSLPLPDLPFYRLPSALRFPFPKTGVACGLARRAMAEFKSLAGTKQPLNSKRPLSDRPDAASAIAKAEALVGSGQAWVHEQLDLIWRAAENDETVASDVHARVRLACSWSVQNAIRAIQHLVDAAGSTANFEASGLMSLLDDARAVAGHFMVGSYQVDTAGRVLLGLDAGDPAF
;
A
#
# COMPACT_ATOMS: atom_id res chain seq x y z
N MET A 1 -19.98 -21.20 -11.56
CA MET A 1 -20.95 -20.16 -11.16
C MET A 1 -20.17 -18.87 -10.96
N ALA A 2 -20.50 -17.79 -11.67
CA ALA A 2 -19.87 -16.50 -11.44
C ALA A 2 -20.22 -16.04 -10.01
N LYS A 3 -19.22 -16.02 -9.11
CA LYS A 3 -19.42 -15.54 -7.74
C LYS A 3 -19.80 -14.05 -7.79
N ALA A 4 -20.73 -13.64 -6.93
CA ALA A 4 -21.12 -12.25 -6.83
C ALA A 4 -19.88 -11.40 -6.51
N SER A 5 -19.58 -10.42 -7.35
CA SER A 5 -18.50 -9.46 -7.13
C SER A 5 -18.74 -8.71 -5.83
N LEU A 6 -17.73 -8.64 -4.95
CA LEU A 6 -17.78 -7.86 -3.72
C LEU A 6 -18.10 -6.40 -4.08
N PRO A 7 -19.17 -5.77 -3.54
CA PRO A 7 -19.57 -4.43 -3.93
C PRO A 7 -18.70 -3.37 -3.24
N ILE A 8 -17.39 -3.38 -3.50
CA ILE A 8 -16.37 -2.57 -2.82
C ILE A 8 -16.76 -1.10 -2.76
N HIS A 9 -17.23 -0.53 -3.86
CA HIS A 9 -17.66 0.88 -3.90
C HIS A 9 -18.73 1.19 -2.85
N ARG A 10 -19.76 0.35 -2.74
CA ARG A 10 -20.82 0.51 -1.74
C ARG A 10 -20.28 0.35 -0.33
N LEU A 11 -19.42 -0.64 -0.09
CA LEU A 11 -18.82 -0.89 1.22
C LEU A 11 -17.95 0.29 1.69
N ILE A 12 -17.21 0.93 0.78
CA ILE A 12 -16.47 2.16 1.08
C ILE A 12 -17.44 3.30 1.41
N SER A 13 -18.48 3.51 0.59
CA SER A 13 -19.48 4.57 0.83
C SER A 13 -20.19 4.43 2.18
N ASP A 14 -20.43 3.20 2.63
CA ASP A 14 -21.06 2.94 3.95
C ASP A 14 -20.16 3.38 5.12
N ILE A 15 -18.84 3.50 4.91
CA ILE A 15 -17.83 3.85 5.93
C ILE A 15 -17.24 5.26 5.71
N GLU A 16 -17.46 5.87 4.55
CA GLU A 16 -16.87 7.15 4.13
C GLU A 16 -17.04 8.26 5.17
N ASN A 17 -18.24 8.43 5.72
CA ASN A 17 -18.52 9.45 6.73
C ASN A 17 -17.65 9.28 7.99
N LEU A 18 -17.42 8.04 8.43
CA LEU A 18 -16.57 7.74 9.58
C LEU A 18 -15.11 8.10 9.27
N ILE A 19 -14.62 7.76 8.08
CA ILE A 19 -13.25 8.10 7.66
C ILE A 19 -13.06 9.63 7.66
N VAL A 20 -14.00 10.37 7.06
CA VAL A 20 -13.94 11.84 6.99
C VAL A 20 -13.96 12.46 8.38
N GLU A 21 -14.81 11.96 9.28
CA GLU A 21 -14.90 12.45 10.66
C GLU A 21 -13.59 12.26 11.43
N ARG A 22 -12.92 11.11 11.25
CA ARG A 22 -11.72 10.72 12.01
C ARG A 22 -10.40 11.22 11.41
N ALA A 23 -10.35 11.53 10.11
CA ALA A 23 -9.12 11.82 9.38
C ALA A 23 -8.22 12.89 10.06
N LYS A 24 -8.80 14.02 10.49
CA LYS A 24 -8.02 15.10 11.14
C LYS A 24 -7.41 14.68 12.48
N SER A 25 -8.16 13.94 13.29
CA SER A 25 -7.66 13.42 14.56
C SER A 25 -6.58 12.36 14.35
N SER A 26 -6.73 11.48 13.37
CA SER A 26 -5.73 10.48 13.01
C SER A 26 -4.42 11.11 12.54
N ASP A 27 -4.49 12.14 11.69
CA ASP A 27 -3.31 12.88 11.23
C ASP A 27 -2.58 13.57 12.39
N ALA A 28 -3.33 14.27 13.25
CA ALA A 28 -2.77 14.96 14.41
C ALA A 28 -2.13 13.98 15.41
N ALA A 29 -2.78 12.84 15.64
CA ALA A 29 -2.31 11.79 16.54
C ALA A 29 -1.21 10.91 15.93
N ARG A 30 -0.93 11.04 14.62
CA ARG A 30 0.04 10.23 13.86
C ARG A 30 -0.24 8.73 13.95
N ARG A 31 -1.50 8.33 13.98
CA ARG A 31 -1.92 6.92 14.06
C ARG A 31 -3.31 6.72 13.42
N PRO A 32 -3.60 5.53 12.87
CA PRO A 32 -4.92 5.23 12.34
C PRO A 32 -5.96 5.25 13.45
N ASP A 33 -7.20 5.59 13.08
CA ASP A 33 -8.32 5.46 14.01
C ASP A 33 -8.78 3.99 14.09
N PRO A 34 -8.84 3.39 15.28
CA PRO A 34 -9.20 1.98 15.43
C PRO A 34 -10.63 1.68 15.00
N ASP A 35 -11.57 2.63 15.12
CA ASP A 35 -12.96 2.41 14.68
C ASP A 35 -13.04 2.31 13.15
N VAL A 36 -12.24 3.13 12.45
CA VAL A 36 -12.13 3.06 10.98
C VAL A 36 -11.53 1.72 10.54
N ILE A 37 -10.44 1.30 11.18
CA ILE A 37 -9.78 0.02 10.86
C ILE A 37 -10.72 -1.16 11.10
N ALA A 38 -11.41 -1.18 12.24
CA ALA A 38 -12.41 -2.19 12.55
C ALA A 38 -13.58 -2.19 11.57
N ALA A 39 -14.07 -1.02 11.15
CA ALA A 39 -15.15 -0.91 10.16
C ALA A 39 -14.75 -1.50 8.80
N LEU A 40 -13.54 -1.20 8.32
CA LEU A 40 -13.00 -1.78 7.09
C LEU A 40 -12.84 -3.31 7.20
N ALA A 41 -12.35 -3.79 8.33
CA ALA A 41 -12.18 -5.22 8.58
C ALA A 41 -13.52 -5.96 8.62
N ASN A 42 -14.51 -5.43 9.34
CA ASN A 42 -15.87 -5.96 9.41
C ASN A 42 -16.59 -5.97 8.06
N ALA A 43 -16.24 -5.04 7.16
CA ALA A 43 -16.73 -5.02 5.79
C ALA A 43 -16.02 -6.02 4.85
N GLY A 44 -15.00 -6.76 5.34
CA GLY A 44 -14.18 -7.68 4.56
C GLY A 44 -13.12 -7.01 3.70
N LEU A 45 -12.91 -5.70 3.83
CA LEU A 45 -12.01 -4.92 2.99
C LEU A 45 -10.52 -5.07 3.37
N MET A 46 -10.20 -5.80 4.45
CA MET A 46 -8.83 -6.08 4.91
C MET A 46 -8.28 -7.46 4.47
N ARG A 47 -9.02 -8.21 3.64
CA ARG A 47 -8.67 -9.57 3.18
C ARG A 47 -8.97 -9.81 1.70
N LEU A 48 -8.85 -8.77 0.89
CA LEU A 48 -9.10 -8.79 -0.55
C LEU A 48 -8.18 -9.76 -1.29
N LEU A 49 -6.90 -9.84 -0.88
CA LEU A 49 -5.87 -10.69 -1.49
C LEU A 49 -5.78 -12.10 -0.89
N VAL A 50 -6.50 -12.36 0.20
CA VAL A 50 -6.53 -13.67 0.86
C VAL A 50 -7.27 -14.67 -0.04
N PRO A 51 -6.76 -15.91 -0.23
CA PRO A 51 -7.40 -16.95 -1.04
C PRO A 51 -8.80 -17.29 -0.53
N GLN A 52 -9.69 -17.63 -1.45
CA GLN A 52 -11.06 -18.02 -1.10
C GLN A 52 -11.10 -19.31 -0.29
N GLU A 53 -10.16 -20.23 -0.50
CA GLU A 53 -10.06 -21.46 0.29
C GLU A 53 -9.76 -21.20 1.78
N TYR A 54 -9.19 -20.04 2.10
CA TYR A 54 -8.95 -19.62 3.47
C TYR A 54 -10.06 -18.71 4.02
N GLY A 55 -11.01 -18.25 3.19
CA GLY A 55 -12.08 -17.35 3.61
C GLY A 55 -11.86 -15.88 3.24
N GLY A 56 -10.92 -15.61 2.33
CA GLY A 56 -10.72 -14.30 1.70
C GLY A 56 -11.57 -14.08 0.45
N HIS A 57 -11.32 -12.95 -0.23
CA HIS A 57 -12.04 -12.60 -1.46
C HIS A 57 -11.30 -12.99 -2.74
N GLU A 58 -9.99 -13.17 -2.70
CA GLU A 58 -9.13 -13.53 -3.84
C GLU A 58 -9.44 -12.66 -5.07
N VAL A 59 -9.47 -11.33 -4.87
CA VAL A 59 -9.82 -10.40 -5.94
C VAL A 59 -8.67 -10.25 -6.93
N HIS A 60 -9.02 -9.85 -8.15
CA HIS A 60 -8.02 -9.48 -9.15
C HIS A 60 -7.20 -8.26 -8.66
N PRO A 61 -5.88 -8.17 -8.91
CA PRO A 61 -5.07 -7.05 -8.41
C PRO A 61 -5.54 -5.67 -8.88
N ALA A 62 -6.13 -5.57 -10.07
CA ALA A 62 -6.75 -4.33 -10.55
C ALA A 62 -7.84 -3.82 -9.60
N THR A 63 -8.61 -4.74 -8.98
CA THR A 63 -9.61 -4.40 -7.97
C THR A 63 -8.97 -3.78 -6.73
N VAL A 64 -7.76 -4.20 -6.36
CA VAL A 64 -7.02 -3.59 -5.23
C VAL A 64 -6.51 -2.19 -5.60
N ILE A 65 -6.07 -1.97 -6.85
CA ILE A 65 -5.70 -0.62 -7.33
C ILE A 65 -6.89 0.33 -7.23
N ASP A 66 -8.07 -0.11 -7.68
CA ASP A 66 -9.29 0.69 -7.64
C ASP A 66 -9.76 0.94 -6.20
N PHE A 67 -9.66 -0.07 -5.34
CA PHE A 67 -9.97 0.02 -3.91
C PHE A 67 -9.10 1.08 -3.21
N THR A 68 -7.78 1.03 -3.38
CA THR A 68 -6.88 1.99 -2.73
C THR A 68 -7.03 3.39 -3.32
N ALA A 69 -7.33 3.52 -4.62
CA ALA A 69 -7.63 4.81 -5.24
C ALA A 69 -8.94 5.42 -4.74
N GLN A 70 -9.97 4.62 -4.44
CA GLN A 70 -11.22 5.10 -3.86
C GLN A 70 -11.02 5.54 -2.41
N LEU A 71 -10.34 4.75 -1.58
CA LEU A 71 -10.04 5.15 -0.20
C LEU A 71 -9.17 6.41 -0.14
N ALA A 72 -8.16 6.52 -1.00
CA ALA A 72 -7.24 7.67 -1.00
C ALA A 72 -7.91 8.97 -1.48
N GLN A 73 -9.05 8.88 -2.17
CA GLN A 73 -9.89 10.04 -2.44
C GLN A 73 -10.58 10.59 -1.19
N ILE A 74 -10.73 9.77 -0.15
CA ILE A 74 -11.30 10.13 1.15
C ILE A 74 -10.18 10.50 2.12
N ASP A 75 -9.24 9.57 2.36
CA ASP A 75 -8.09 9.76 3.25
C ASP A 75 -6.88 8.89 2.82
N GLY A 76 -5.74 9.55 2.59
CA GLY A 76 -4.52 8.88 2.10
C GLY A 76 -3.91 7.90 3.10
N SER A 77 -3.94 8.24 4.38
CA SER A 77 -3.38 7.40 5.44
C SER A 77 -4.20 6.12 5.64
N THR A 78 -5.53 6.23 5.64
CA THR A 78 -6.46 5.10 5.70
C THR A 78 -6.27 4.17 4.50
N ALA A 79 -6.15 4.75 3.29
CA ALA A 79 -5.91 3.97 2.08
C ALA A 79 -4.57 3.21 2.14
N TRP A 80 -3.52 3.86 2.64
CA TRP A 80 -2.21 3.25 2.81
C TRP A 80 -2.24 2.11 3.83
N VAL A 81 -2.87 2.30 4.99
CA VAL A 81 -2.98 1.25 6.01
C VAL A 81 -3.82 0.09 5.50
N ALA A 82 -4.97 0.33 4.88
CA ALA A 82 -5.80 -0.74 4.33
C ALA A 82 -5.08 -1.53 3.24
N MET A 83 -4.30 -0.84 2.39
CA MET A 83 -3.44 -1.46 1.39
C MET A 83 -2.40 -2.38 2.04
N THR A 84 -1.60 -1.87 2.99
CA THR A 84 -0.54 -2.66 3.63
C THR A 84 -1.14 -3.82 4.42
N CYS A 85 -2.27 -3.63 5.11
CA CYS A 85 -2.93 -4.72 5.83
C CYS A 85 -3.37 -5.87 4.91
N ASN A 86 -3.82 -5.56 3.69
CA ASN A 86 -4.11 -6.59 2.69
C ASN A 86 -2.85 -7.31 2.22
N GLU A 87 -1.72 -6.62 2.10
CA GLU A 87 -0.43 -7.24 1.74
C GLU A 87 0.10 -8.13 2.87
N GLU A 88 -0.07 -7.73 4.12
CA GLU A 88 0.34 -8.55 5.27
C GLU A 88 -0.59 -9.77 5.44
N ALA A 89 -1.90 -9.62 5.26
CA ALA A 89 -2.83 -10.75 5.22
C ALA A 89 -2.51 -11.73 4.07
N GLU A 90 -2.02 -11.20 2.96
CA GLU A 90 -1.50 -12.02 1.85
C GLU A 90 -0.21 -12.74 2.22
N LEU A 91 0.76 -12.08 2.87
CA LEU A 91 1.99 -12.73 3.34
C LEU A 91 1.69 -13.85 4.35
N VAL A 92 0.68 -13.67 5.20
CA VAL A 92 0.17 -14.73 6.07
C VAL A 92 -0.32 -15.91 5.24
N SER A 93 -1.16 -15.63 4.24
CA SER A 93 -1.71 -16.67 3.34
C SER A 93 -0.62 -17.39 2.55
N ALA A 94 0.44 -16.65 2.19
CA ALA A 94 1.56 -17.06 1.36
C ALA A 94 2.48 -18.09 2.04
N TYR A 95 2.71 -17.92 3.34
CA TYR A 95 3.85 -18.54 4.03
C TYR A 95 3.50 -19.32 5.30
N LEU A 96 2.36 -19.05 5.96
CA LEU A 96 1.98 -19.85 7.12
C LEU A 96 1.49 -21.25 6.71
N PRO A 97 1.49 -22.22 7.64
CA PRO A 97 0.90 -23.53 7.38
C PRO A 97 -0.56 -23.39 6.91
N PRO A 98 -1.00 -24.07 5.83
CA PRO A 98 -2.36 -23.94 5.29
C PRO A 98 -3.48 -24.19 6.30
N GLU A 99 -3.28 -25.12 7.25
CA GLU A 99 -4.25 -25.35 8.33
C GLU A 99 -4.35 -24.16 9.29
N THR A 100 -3.23 -23.47 9.56
CA THR A 100 -3.26 -22.23 10.34
C THR A 100 -4.02 -21.15 9.58
N CYS A 101 -3.75 -20.96 8.29
CA CYS A 101 -4.47 -20.00 7.45
C CYS A 101 -5.98 -20.26 7.48
N ARG A 102 -6.43 -21.50 7.25
CA ARG A 102 -7.85 -21.86 7.34
C ARG A 102 -8.44 -21.54 8.71
N ARG A 103 -7.73 -21.86 9.79
CA ARG A 103 -8.19 -21.57 11.15
C ARG A 103 -8.37 -20.07 11.37
N VAL A 104 -7.37 -19.26 11.03
CA VAL A 104 -7.34 -17.80 11.20
C VAL A 104 -8.61 -17.14 10.67
N TRP A 105 -8.92 -17.33 9.38
CA TRP A 105 -10.02 -16.61 8.76
C TRP A 105 -11.38 -17.30 8.90
N ASN A 106 -11.43 -18.60 9.26
CA ASN A 106 -12.70 -19.26 9.63
C ASN A 106 -13.17 -18.86 11.03
N GLU A 107 -12.24 -18.70 11.99
CA GLU A 107 -12.57 -18.35 13.37
C GLU A 107 -12.67 -16.83 13.55
N GLU A 108 -11.74 -16.08 12.96
CA GLU A 108 -11.61 -14.63 13.14
C GLU A 108 -11.52 -13.91 11.77
N PRO A 109 -12.63 -13.88 11.00
CA PRO A 109 -12.66 -13.38 9.63
C PRO A 109 -12.26 -11.91 9.47
N ASN A 110 -12.25 -11.14 10.55
CA ASN A 110 -12.04 -9.70 10.58
C ASN A 110 -10.68 -9.32 11.21
N LEU A 111 -9.76 -10.29 11.39
CA LEU A 111 -8.41 -9.99 11.86
C LEU A 111 -7.70 -9.02 10.92
N VAL A 112 -7.05 -8.03 11.52
CA VAL A 112 -6.21 -7.06 10.83
C VAL A 112 -4.74 -7.37 11.10
N PHE A 113 -3.98 -7.51 10.02
CA PHE A 113 -2.55 -7.72 10.05
C PHE A 113 -1.82 -6.43 9.70
N ALA A 114 -0.80 -6.06 10.46
CA ALA A 114 0.20 -5.07 10.06
C ALA A 114 1.58 -5.73 10.08
N GLY A 115 2.60 -5.12 9.48
CA GLY A 115 3.87 -5.81 9.37
C GLY A 115 4.93 -5.03 8.64
N SER A 116 6.05 -5.71 8.43
CA SER A 116 7.13 -5.22 7.59
C SER A 116 7.68 -6.36 6.77
N GLY A 117 7.50 -6.25 5.45
CA GLY A 117 7.99 -7.23 4.49
C GLY A 117 9.52 -7.38 4.45
N VAL A 118 10.28 -6.42 5.00
CA VAL A 118 11.75 -6.44 4.98
C VAL A 118 12.29 -7.31 6.12
N PRO A 119 13.14 -8.33 5.85
CA PRO A 119 13.59 -9.27 6.86
C PRO A 119 14.69 -8.67 7.76
N LYS A 120 14.29 -7.78 8.68
CA LYS A 120 15.20 -7.11 9.64
C LYS A 120 15.36 -7.83 10.98
N GLY A 121 14.54 -8.84 11.23
CA GLY A 121 14.68 -9.67 12.42
C GLY A 121 15.69 -10.80 12.28
N ARG A 122 16.00 -11.41 13.42
CA ARG A 122 16.69 -12.69 13.54
C ARG A 122 15.74 -13.71 14.18
N ALA A 123 15.55 -14.85 13.53
CA ALA A 123 14.77 -15.97 14.06
C ALA A 123 15.72 -17.10 14.49
N VAL A 124 15.62 -17.54 15.74
CA VAL A 124 16.38 -18.67 16.28
C VAL A 124 15.43 -19.80 16.62
N ARG A 125 15.73 -21.03 16.20
CA ARG A 125 14.91 -22.20 16.51
C ARG A 125 14.83 -22.44 18.02
N ALA A 126 13.65 -22.73 18.53
CA ALA A 126 13.39 -23.11 19.92
C ALA A 126 12.50 -24.37 19.98
N PRO A 127 12.42 -25.07 21.13
CA PRO A 127 11.46 -26.16 21.30
C PRO A 127 10.02 -25.68 21.07
N GLY A 128 9.35 -26.23 20.07
CA GLY A 128 7.96 -25.90 19.71
C GLY A 128 7.76 -24.59 18.94
N GLY A 129 8.84 -23.90 18.52
CA GLY A 129 8.70 -22.62 17.84
C GLY A 129 10.01 -21.89 17.59
N TRP A 130 9.96 -20.56 17.69
CA TRP A 130 11.03 -19.64 17.32
C TRP A 130 11.18 -18.53 18.35
N ARG A 131 12.41 -18.05 18.53
CA ARG A 131 12.73 -16.82 19.25
C ARG A 131 13.05 -15.72 18.25
N ILE A 132 12.33 -14.62 18.35
CA ILE A 132 12.36 -13.51 17.42
C ILE A 132 12.94 -12.28 18.12
N THR A 133 14.03 -11.75 17.56
CA THR A 133 14.66 -10.49 18.00
C THR A 133 14.84 -9.57 16.80
N GLY A 134 14.51 -8.29 16.93
CA GLY A 134 14.72 -7.35 15.82
C GLY A 134 14.08 -5.99 16.02
N ARG A 135 14.31 -5.14 15.03
CA ARG A 135 13.66 -3.83 14.86
C ARG A 135 13.12 -3.73 13.44
N TRP A 136 11.81 -3.68 13.33
CA TRP A 136 11.12 -3.48 12.06
C TRP A 136 10.66 -2.04 12.02
N ASN A 137 11.12 -1.32 11.01
CA ASN A 137 10.69 0.05 10.76
C ASN A 137 9.56 0.08 9.73
N PHE A 138 8.82 1.19 9.72
CA PHE A 138 7.69 1.41 8.81
C PHE A 138 6.56 0.38 8.96
N VAL A 139 6.19 0.01 10.19
CA VAL A 139 5.08 -0.94 10.43
C VAL A 139 3.76 -0.18 10.38
N SER A 140 3.31 0.16 9.16
CA SER A 140 2.08 0.90 8.92
C SER A 140 0.87 0.22 9.58
N GLY A 141 0.13 0.96 10.39
CA GLY A 141 -1.04 0.43 11.09
C GLY A 141 -0.77 -0.37 12.36
N CYS A 142 0.49 -0.49 12.82
CA CYS A 142 0.85 -1.32 13.98
C CYS A 142 0.07 -1.02 15.27
N THR A 143 -0.42 0.21 15.43
CA THR A 143 -1.18 0.64 16.62
C THR A 143 -2.66 0.23 16.60
N ALA A 144 -3.18 -0.22 15.45
CA ALA A 144 -4.59 -0.59 15.27
C ALA A 144 -4.79 -1.99 14.66
N ALA A 145 -3.71 -2.72 14.38
CA ALA A 145 -3.77 -4.11 13.94
C ALA A 145 -3.93 -5.06 15.13
N ASP A 146 -4.54 -6.22 14.89
CA ASP A 146 -4.67 -7.29 15.88
C ASP A 146 -3.41 -8.15 15.96
N LYS A 147 -2.74 -8.33 14.82
CA LYS A 147 -1.53 -9.15 14.69
C LYS A 147 -0.45 -8.46 13.85
N TRP A 148 0.80 -8.80 14.14
CA TRP A 148 1.94 -8.36 13.37
C TRP A 148 2.61 -9.49 12.60
N VAL A 149 3.01 -9.21 11.36
CA VAL A 149 3.82 -10.07 10.51
C VAL A 149 5.24 -9.48 10.44
N LEU A 150 6.19 -10.15 11.09
CA LEU A 150 7.54 -9.62 11.32
C LEU A 150 8.60 -10.53 10.71
N ASN A 151 9.02 -10.16 9.50
CA ASN A 151 9.93 -10.99 8.71
C ASN A 151 11.35 -11.00 9.28
N SER A 152 11.94 -12.19 9.37
CA SER A 152 13.25 -12.40 9.97
C SER A 152 14.13 -13.28 9.09
N VAL A 153 15.45 -13.12 9.21
CA VAL A 153 16.40 -14.10 8.69
C VAL A 153 16.58 -15.20 9.72
N VAL A 154 16.54 -16.47 9.29
CA VAL A 154 16.82 -17.61 10.17
C VAL A 154 18.31 -17.61 10.51
N SER A 155 18.60 -17.69 11.81
CA SER A 155 19.97 -17.68 12.33
C SER A 155 20.76 -18.87 11.81
N GLU A 156 21.96 -18.60 11.30
CA GLU A 156 22.91 -19.62 10.80
C GLU A 156 22.40 -20.47 9.61
N SER A 157 21.26 -20.10 8.99
CA SER A 157 20.76 -20.83 7.82
C SER A 157 21.71 -20.68 6.62
N SER A 158 22.04 -21.81 5.98
CA SER A 158 22.77 -21.86 4.72
C SER A 158 22.16 -22.97 3.84
N PRO A 159 21.47 -22.65 2.73
CA PRO A 159 21.19 -21.31 2.17
C PRO A 159 20.32 -20.43 3.09
N ILE A 160 20.23 -19.13 2.79
CA ILE A 160 19.44 -18.16 3.58
C ILE A 160 17.96 -18.58 3.58
N GLU A 161 17.39 -18.70 4.78
CA GLU A 161 15.96 -18.90 5.00
C GLU A 161 15.33 -17.65 5.65
N LEU A 162 14.08 -17.39 5.30
CA LEU A 162 13.26 -16.35 5.88
C LEU A 162 12.21 -16.98 6.80
N CYS A 163 11.96 -16.34 7.93
CA CYS A 163 10.89 -16.68 8.87
C CYS A 163 9.87 -15.54 8.89
N PHE A 164 8.64 -15.85 8.46
CA PHE A 164 7.45 -15.01 8.53
C PHE A 164 6.75 -15.32 9.84
N ALA A 165 7.10 -14.58 10.89
CA ALA A 165 6.54 -14.79 12.22
C ALA A 165 5.30 -13.91 12.41
N VAL A 166 4.19 -14.52 12.82
CA VAL A 166 2.94 -13.84 13.16
C VAL A 166 2.74 -13.87 14.66
N MET A 167 2.45 -12.73 15.26
CA MET A 167 2.22 -12.60 16.70
C MET A 167 1.11 -11.61 17.00
N ASP A 168 0.57 -11.67 18.20
CA ASP A 168 -0.39 -10.67 18.67
C ASP A 168 0.27 -9.30 18.76
N ALA A 169 -0.45 -8.27 18.30
CA ALA A 169 0.00 -6.91 18.42
C ALA A 169 0.02 -6.49 19.89
N ASP A 170 1.12 -5.87 20.33
CA ASP A 170 1.27 -5.42 21.70
C ASP A 170 1.98 -4.07 21.75
N GLN A 171 1.23 -3.04 22.17
CA GLN A 171 1.70 -1.65 22.19
C GLN A 171 3.00 -1.45 22.98
N GLN A 172 3.37 -2.35 23.92
CA GLN A 172 4.63 -2.23 24.66
C GLN A 172 5.88 -2.32 23.77
N PHE A 173 5.77 -2.95 22.59
CA PHE A 173 6.87 -3.12 21.65
C PHE A 173 6.91 -2.04 20.56
N ILE A 174 5.96 -1.10 20.55
CA ILE A 174 5.93 0.00 19.59
C ILE A 174 6.80 1.14 20.10
N GLU A 175 7.78 1.56 19.30
CA GLU A 175 8.52 2.80 19.54
C GLU A 175 7.93 3.95 18.71
N ASP A 176 7.65 5.09 19.34
CA ASP A 176 7.16 6.27 18.63
C ASP A 176 8.24 6.90 17.73
N THR A 177 8.29 6.46 16.46
CA THR A 177 9.27 6.93 15.47
C THR A 177 8.66 7.70 14.30
N TRP A 178 7.34 7.70 14.13
CA TRP A 178 6.66 8.19 12.93
C TRP A 178 6.40 9.70 12.97
N HIS A 179 7.47 10.50 12.83
CA HIS A 179 7.40 11.96 12.78
C HIS A 179 7.59 12.49 11.36
N THR A 180 6.56 12.37 10.52
CA THR A 180 6.60 12.75 9.10
C THR A 180 5.69 13.92 8.76
N VAL A 181 5.82 14.43 7.53
CA VAL A 181 4.98 15.50 6.97
C VAL A 181 3.85 14.98 6.09
N GLY A 182 3.98 13.75 5.55
CA GLY A 182 2.97 13.08 4.76
C GLY A 182 2.69 11.68 5.31
N LEU A 183 1.48 11.18 5.06
CA LEU A 183 0.95 9.92 5.55
C LEU A 183 1.08 9.76 7.06
N ARG A 184 0.87 10.87 7.80
CA ARG A 184 1.07 10.93 9.26
C ARG A 184 0.13 9.98 9.98
N GLY A 185 -1.14 9.96 9.55
CA GLY A 185 -2.18 9.09 10.10
C GLY A 185 -1.93 7.59 9.90
N THR A 186 -0.89 7.17 9.18
CA THR A 186 -0.57 5.73 9.03
C THR A 186 0.02 5.12 10.30
N GLY A 187 0.61 5.94 11.18
CA GLY A 187 1.30 5.45 12.37
C GLY A 187 2.32 4.37 12.06
N SER A 188 3.17 4.60 11.07
CA SER A 188 4.17 3.63 10.59
C SER A 188 5.39 3.57 11.52
N HIS A 189 5.12 3.38 12.81
CA HIS A 189 6.10 3.30 13.88
C HIS A 189 6.98 2.06 13.75
N ASP A 190 8.03 2.01 14.55
CA ASP A 190 8.91 0.86 14.64
C ASP A 190 8.35 -0.13 15.67
N VAL A 191 8.46 -1.43 15.37
CA VAL A 191 8.22 -2.51 16.34
C VAL A 191 9.57 -3.11 16.72
N VAL A 192 9.85 -3.22 18.03
CA VAL A 192 11.11 -3.70 18.57
C VAL A 192 10.87 -4.87 19.52
N LEU A 193 11.49 -6.01 19.21
CA LEU A 193 11.36 -7.24 19.99
C LEU A 193 12.74 -7.73 20.43
N GLU A 194 12.79 -8.25 21.65
CA GLU A 194 13.95 -8.94 22.21
C GLU A 194 13.52 -10.31 22.74
N ASP A 195 13.96 -11.37 22.07
CA ASP A 195 13.80 -12.78 22.48
C ASP A 195 12.34 -13.24 22.69
N VAL A 196 11.42 -12.75 21.85
CA VAL A 196 9.99 -13.11 21.92
C VAL A 196 9.75 -14.49 21.32
N PHE A 197 9.06 -15.37 22.05
CA PHE A 197 8.69 -16.69 21.57
C PHE A 197 7.46 -16.64 20.66
N VAL A 198 7.53 -17.35 19.53
CA VAL A 198 6.42 -17.56 18.60
C VAL A 198 6.28 -19.05 18.31
N ASP A 199 5.06 -19.57 18.43
CA ASP A 199 4.75 -20.99 18.19
C ASP A 199 4.95 -21.37 16.71
N ASP A 200 5.38 -22.61 16.46
CA ASP A 200 5.62 -23.12 15.09
C ASP A 200 4.41 -22.94 14.17
N ALA A 201 3.17 -23.04 14.70
CA ALA A 201 1.96 -22.87 13.89
C ALA A 201 1.80 -21.45 13.31
N TRP A 202 2.46 -20.46 13.91
CA TRP A 202 2.41 -19.05 13.51
C TRP A 202 3.68 -18.57 12.81
N CYS A 203 4.55 -19.50 12.40
CA CYS A 203 5.75 -19.21 11.64
C CYS A 203 5.73 -19.92 10.29
N GLY A 204 5.92 -19.16 9.21
CA GLY A 204 6.27 -19.69 7.89
C GLY A 204 7.78 -19.63 7.68
N VAL A 205 8.47 -20.75 7.45
CA VAL A 205 9.90 -20.76 7.15
C VAL A 205 10.16 -21.30 5.76
N VAL A 206 10.79 -20.49 4.92
CA VAL A 206 11.05 -20.81 3.52
C VAL A 206 12.44 -20.37 3.09
N PRO A 207 13.07 -21.06 2.12
CA PRO A 207 14.24 -20.53 1.44
C PRO A 207 13.97 -19.13 0.86
N ASN A 208 14.97 -18.27 0.89
CA ASN A 208 14.86 -16.96 0.26
C ASN A 208 14.54 -17.13 -1.25
N LYS A 209 13.61 -16.31 -1.75
CA LYS A 209 13.06 -16.35 -3.12
C LYS A 209 12.14 -17.54 -3.45
N SER A 210 11.68 -18.29 -2.46
CA SER A 210 10.60 -19.26 -2.67
C SER A 210 9.31 -18.57 -3.14
N LEU A 211 8.61 -19.20 -4.08
CA LEU A 211 7.28 -18.77 -4.46
C LEU A 211 6.29 -19.05 -3.32
N PRO A 212 5.37 -18.12 -3.04
CA PRO A 212 4.24 -18.33 -2.12
C PRO A 212 3.39 -19.57 -2.44
N LEU A 213 2.74 -20.13 -1.42
CA LEU A 213 1.58 -21.02 -1.55
C LEU A 213 0.32 -20.25 -1.15
N PRO A 214 -0.88 -20.52 -1.68
CA PRO A 214 -1.25 -21.60 -2.61
C PRO A 214 -0.87 -21.30 -4.06
N ASP A 215 -0.96 -22.33 -4.92
CA ASP A 215 -0.69 -22.22 -6.36
C ASP A 215 -1.83 -21.51 -7.11
N LEU A 216 -1.88 -20.18 -6.94
CA LEU A 216 -2.84 -19.28 -7.57
C LEU A 216 -2.11 -18.22 -8.41
N PRO A 217 -2.72 -17.67 -9.47
CA PRO A 217 -2.05 -16.71 -10.36
C PRO A 217 -1.39 -15.55 -9.60
N PHE A 218 -2.07 -14.96 -8.61
CA PHE A 218 -1.48 -13.89 -7.81
C PHE A 218 -0.21 -14.33 -7.07
N TYR A 219 -0.20 -15.55 -6.51
CA TYR A 219 0.87 -16.09 -5.68
C TYR A 219 2.06 -16.61 -6.50
N ARG A 220 1.87 -16.89 -7.80
CA ARG A 220 2.95 -17.20 -8.76
C ARG A 220 3.81 -16.00 -9.12
N LEU A 221 3.30 -14.78 -8.94
CA LEU A 221 4.07 -13.57 -9.18
C LEU A 221 5.11 -13.35 -8.06
N PRO A 222 6.36 -12.99 -8.38
CA PRO A 222 7.32 -12.60 -7.36
C PRO A 222 6.85 -11.32 -6.65
N SER A 223 7.26 -11.10 -5.40
CA SER A 223 6.86 -9.92 -4.60
C SER A 223 7.13 -8.59 -5.32
N ALA A 224 8.23 -8.52 -6.09
CA ALA A 224 8.59 -7.41 -6.96
C ALA A 224 7.49 -7.01 -7.98
N LEU A 225 6.63 -7.95 -8.35
CA LEU A 225 5.52 -7.77 -9.28
C LEU A 225 4.13 -7.85 -8.61
N ARG A 226 4.05 -8.10 -7.29
CA ARG A 226 2.78 -8.07 -6.54
C ARG A 226 2.54 -6.73 -5.88
N PHE A 227 3.56 -6.24 -5.15
CA PHE A 227 3.42 -5.10 -4.26
C PHE A 227 3.54 -3.70 -4.87
N PRO A 228 4.04 -3.44 -6.10
CA PRO A 228 4.07 -2.06 -6.60
C PRO A 228 2.68 -1.49 -6.94
N PHE A 229 1.78 -2.33 -7.45
CA PHE A 229 0.50 -1.90 -8.04
C PHE A 229 -0.42 -1.17 -7.05
N PRO A 230 -0.70 -1.68 -5.82
CA PRO A 230 -1.66 -1.02 -4.94
C PRO A 230 -1.25 0.41 -4.53
N LYS A 231 0.05 0.72 -4.50
CA LYS A 231 0.59 2.05 -4.18
C LYS A 231 0.24 3.08 -5.26
N THR A 232 0.15 2.66 -6.52
CA THR A 232 -0.25 3.55 -7.61
C THR A 232 -1.68 4.03 -7.43
N GLY A 233 -2.56 3.15 -6.90
CA GLY A 233 -3.93 3.50 -6.56
C GLY A 233 -3.97 4.59 -5.48
N VAL A 234 -3.21 4.46 -4.39
CA VAL A 234 -3.11 5.49 -3.34
C VAL A 234 -2.67 6.84 -3.93
N ALA A 235 -1.57 6.88 -4.68
CA ALA A 235 -1.07 8.12 -5.28
C ALA A 235 -2.08 8.75 -6.25
N CYS A 236 -2.74 7.94 -7.09
CA CYS A 236 -3.74 8.42 -8.03
C CYS A 236 -5.00 8.92 -7.32
N GLY A 237 -5.45 8.25 -6.25
CA GLY A 237 -6.58 8.69 -5.44
C GLY A 237 -6.32 10.03 -4.75
N LEU A 238 -5.11 10.24 -4.21
CA LEU A 238 -4.67 11.53 -3.68
C LEU A 238 -4.71 12.64 -4.75
N ALA A 239 -4.24 12.35 -5.97
CA ALA A 239 -4.29 13.29 -7.07
C ALA A 239 -5.74 13.59 -7.52
N ARG A 240 -6.63 12.60 -7.52
CA ARG A 240 -8.07 12.75 -7.79
C ARG A 240 -8.75 13.62 -6.72
N ARG A 241 -8.41 13.42 -5.44
CA ARG A 241 -8.85 14.30 -4.36
C ARG A 241 -8.37 15.73 -4.57
N ALA A 242 -7.08 15.93 -4.85
CA ALA A 242 -6.52 17.25 -5.10
C ALA A 242 -7.21 17.97 -6.28
N MET A 243 -7.57 17.24 -7.34
CA MET A 243 -8.36 17.78 -8.45
C MET A 243 -9.75 18.24 -8.01
N ALA A 244 -10.44 17.48 -7.15
CA ALA A 244 -11.74 17.85 -6.60
C ALA A 244 -11.65 19.08 -5.68
N GLU A 245 -10.68 19.10 -4.77
CA GLU A 245 -10.41 20.23 -3.87
C GLU A 245 -10.06 21.50 -4.67
N PHE A 246 -9.23 21.38 -5.69
CA PHE A 246 -8.88 22.50 -6.57
C PHE A 246 -10.11 23.04 -7.33
N LYS A 247 -11.00 22.16 -7.83
CA LYS A 247 -12.24 22.58 -8.50
C LYS A 247 -13.16 23.35 -7.52
N SER A 248 -13.31 22.85 -6.29
CA SER A 248 -14.07 23.52 -5.23
C SER A 248 -13.49 24.90 -4.92
N LEU A 249 -12.16 24.98 -4.75
CA LEU A 249 -11.45 26.24 -4.53
C LEU A 249 -11.63 27.21 -5.70
N ALA A 250 -11.50 26.74 -6.94
CA ALA A 250 -11.61 27.56 -8.14
C ALA A 250 -13.00 28.19 -8.31
N GLY A 251 -14.05 27.51 -7.84
CA GLY A 251 -15.43 28.02 -7.86
C GLY A 251 -15.71 29.14 -6.86
N THR A 252 -14.89 29.30 -5.84
CA THR A 252 -15.12 30.29 -4.76
C THR A 252 -14.04 31.37 -4.68
N LYS A 253 -12.83 31.09 -5.16
CA LYS A 253 -11.68 31.98 -5.03
C LYS A 253 -11.66 33.08 -6.08
N GLN A 254 -11.52 34.33 -5.62
CA GLN A 254 -11.04 35.44 -6.45
C GLN A 254 -9.58 35.76 -6.08
N PRO A 255 -8.62 35.58 -7.01
CA PRO A 255 -7.22 35.90 -6.75
C PRO A 255 -7.01 37.39 -6.44
N LEU A 256 -6.06 37.69 -5.56
CA LEU A 256 -5.68 39.07 -5.25
C LEU A 256 -5.27 39.81 -6.53
N ASN A 257 -5.70 41.06 -6.66
CA ASN A 257 -5.47 41.91 -7.83
C ASN A 257 -6.06 41.37 -9.15
N SER A 258 -6.97 40.39 -9.10
CA SER A 258 -7.71 39.90 -10.25
C SER A 258 -9.17 40.35 -10.20
N LYS A 259 -9.71 40.83 -11.31
CA LYS A 259 -11.17 41.04 -11.47
C LYS A 259 -11.91 39.76 -11.85
N ARG A 260 -11.18 38.70 -12.24
CA ARG A 260 -11.73 37.41 -12.64
C ARG A 260 -11.60 36.39 -11.52
N PRO A 261 -12.59 35.49 -11.32
CA PRO A 261 -12.43 34.35 -10.43
C PRO A 261 -11.30 33.43 -10.91
N LEU A 262 -10.81 32.54 -10.03
CA LEU A 262 -9.77 31.58 -10.36
C LEU A 262 -10.21 30.66 -11.52
N SER A 263 -11.49 30.26 -11.55
CA SER A 263 -12.09 29.45 -12.62
C SER A 263 -11.91 30.03 -14.03
N ASP A 264 -11.83 31.36 -14.17
CA ASP A 264 -11.76 32.04 -15.46
C ASP A 264 -10.31 32.29 -15.94
N ARG A 265 -9.32 31.80 -15.18
CA ARG A 265 -7.92 31.99 -15.53
C ARG A 265 -7.41 30.84 -16.41
N PRO A 266 -6.68 31.14 -17.50
CA PRO A 266 -6.12 30.11 -18.37
C PRO A 266 -5.15 29.14 -17.67
N ASP A 267 -4.41 29.62 -16.65
CA ASP A 267 -3.48 28.79 -15.86
C ASP A 267 -4.22 27.77 -14.99
N ALA A 268 -5.37 28.12 -14.40
CA ALA A 268 -6.23 27.18 -13.68
C ALA A 268 -6.79 26.09 -14.60
N ALA A 269 -7.29 26.46 -15.78
CA ALA A 269 -7.76 25.50 -16.79
C ALA A 269 -6.62 24.59 -17.28
N SER A 270 -5.41 25.12 -17.48
CA SER A 270 -4.24 24.33 -17.86
C SER A 270 -3.82 23.37 -16.75
N ALA A 271 -3.82 23.80 -15.50
CA ALA A 271 -3.42 22.98 -14.36
C ALA A 271 -4.32 21.75 -14.21
N ILE A 272 -5.65 21.94 -14.26
CA ILE A 272 -6.58 20.82 -14.14
C ILE A 272 -6.49 19.85 -15.34
N ALA A 273 -6.30 20.37 -16.56
CA ALA A 273 -6.12 19.53 -17.75
C ALA A 273 -4.82 18.70 -17.70
N LYS A 274 -3.71 19.30 -17.23
CA LYS A 274 -2.44 18.59 -17.04
C LYS A 274 -2.57 17.52 -15.96
N ALA A 275 -3.21 17.83 -14.84
CA ALA A 275 -3.45 16.86 -13.78
C ALA A 275 -4.27 15.65 -14.27
N GLU A 276 -5.36 15.91 -15.01
CA GLU A 276 -6.18 14.85 -15.63
C GLU A 276 -5.36 13.96 -16.57
N ALA A 277 -4.57 14.56 -17.48
CA ALA A 277 -3.76 13.83 -18.43
C ALA A 277 -2.66 12.99 -17.76
N LEU A 278 -1.99 13.52 -16.73
CA LEU A 278 -0.94 12.82 -16.00
C LEU A 278 -1.48 11.61 -15.24
N VAL A 279 -2.59 11.78 -14.50
CA VAL A 279 -3.21 10.69 -13.73
C VAL A 279 -3.80 9.65 -14.67
N GLY A 280 -4.57 10.07 -15.68
CA GLY A 280 -5.18 9.15 -16.64
C GLY A 280 -4.17 8.31 -17.41
N SER A 281 -3.10 8.94 -17.94
CA SER A 281 -2.06 8.20 -18.67
C SER A 281 -1.25 7.26 -17.76
N GLY A 282 -0.96 7.66 -16.53
CA GLY A 282 -0.26 6.81 -15.55
C GLY A 282 -1.07 5.57 -15.19
N GLN A 283 -2.35 5.73 -14.85
CA GLN A 283 -3.23 4.61 -14.52
C GLN A 283 -3.44 3.68 -15.73
N ALA A 284 -3.71 4.22 -16.92
CA ALA A 284 -3.90 3.40 -18.11
C ALA A 284 -2.69 2.50 -18.39
N TRP A 285 -1.47 3.04 -18.27
CA TRP A 285 -0.26 2.24 -18.49
C TRP A 285 -0.02 1.20 -17.39
N VAL A 286 -0.33 1.52 -16.12
CA VAL A 286 -0.26 0.54 -15.01
C VAL A 286 -1.20 -0.64 -15.26
N HIS A 287 -2.45 -0.40 -15.65
CA HIS A 287 -3.40 -1.47 -15.95
C HIS A 287 -2.97 -2.30 -17.18
N GLU A 288 -2.46 -1.65 -18.23
CA GLU A 288 -1.91 -2.36 -19.38
C GLU A 288 -0.76 -3.31 -18.98
N GLN A 289 0.18 -2.84 -18.16
CA GLN A 289 1.29 -3.69 -17.71
C GLN A 289 0.84 -4.78 -16.74
N LEU A 290 -0.17 -4.52 -15.90
CA LEU A 290 -0.79 -5.52 -15.03
C LEU A 290 -1.42 -6.66 -15.85
N ASP A 291 -2.21 -6.32 -16.88
CA ASP A 291 -2.87 -7.32 -17.73
C ASP A 291 -1.87 -8.24 -18.41
N LEU A 292 -0.69 -7.72 -18.79
CA LEU A 292 0.39 -8.52 -19.38
C LEU A 292 0.93 -9.57 -18.41
N ILE A 293 1.32 -9.16 -17.19
CA ILE A 293 1.86 -10.11 -16.22
C ILE A 293 0.80 -11.03 -15.62
N TRP A 294 -0.45 -10.58 -15.57
CA TRP A 294 -1.55 -11.41 -15.08
C TRP A 294 -1.81 -12.60 -16.00
N ARG A 295 -1.85 -12.37 -17.32
CA ARG A 295 -1.96 -13.46 -18.31
C ARG A 295 -0.80 -14.46 -18.19
N ALA A 296 0.42 -13.96 -17.98
CA ALA A 296 1.57 -14.83 -17.76
C ALA A 296 1.38 -15.70 -16.50
N ALA A 297 0.93 -15.11 -15.40
CA ALA A 297 0.68 -15.82 -14.16
C ALA A 297 -0.46 -16.86 -14.24
N GLU A 298 -1.54 -16.54 -14.96
CA GLU A 298 -2.64 -17.47 -15.23
C GLU A 298 -2.17 -18.71 -16.01
N ASN A 299 -1.24 -18.51 -16.95
CA ASN A 299 -0.70 -19.57 -17.80
C ASN A 299 0.57 -20.24 -17.25
N ASP A 300 1.00 -19.88 -16.03
CA ASP A 300 2.26 -20.35 -15.43
C ASP A 300 3.51 -20.06 -16.30
N GLU A 301 3.52 -18.88 -16.92
CA GLU A 301 4.59 -18.40 -17.78
C GLU A 301 5.54 -17.46 -17.03
N THR A 302 6.84 -17.59 -17.31
CA THR A 302 7.87 -16.69 -16.78
C THR A 302 7.71 -15.29 -17.37
N VAL A 303 7.68 -14.27 -16.50
CA VAL A 303 7.73 -12.86 -16.92
C VAL A 303 9.14 -12.51 -17.41
N ALA A 304 9.26 -12.09 -18.68
CA ALA A 304 10.53 -11.64 -19.25
C ALA A 304 11.05 -10.37 -18.57
N SER A 305 12.39 -10.21 -18.48
CA SER A 305 13.04 -9.07 -17.81
C SER A 305 12.57 -7.70 -18.33
N ASP A 306 12.35 -7.56 -19.64
CA ASP A 306 11.86 -6.31 -20.24
C ASP A 306 10.41 -6.00 -19.85
N VAL A 307 9.58 -7.04 -19.67
CA VAL A 307 8.20 -6.88 -19.18
C VAL A 307 8.23 -6.49 -17.71
N HIS A 308 9.04 -7.17 -16.90
CA HIS A 308 9.27 -6.82 -15.49
C HIS A 308 9.69 -5.35 -15.36
N ALA A 309 10.69 -4.91 -16.15
CA ALA A 309 11.18 -3.54 -16.12
C ALA A 309 10.09 -2.52 -16.47
N ARG A 310 9.27 -2.80 -17.49
CA ARG A 310 8.15 -1.93 -17.87
C ARG A 310 7.06 -1.86 -16.80
N VAL A 311 6.79 -2.96 -16.08
CA VAL A 311 5.86 -2.97 -14.95
C VAL A 311 6.35 -2.05 -13.82
N ARG A 312 7.60 -2.23 -13.38
CA ARG A 312 8.21 -1.40 -12.32
C ARG A 312 8.28 0.06 -12.73
N LEU A 313 8.60 0.32 -14.00
CA LEU A 313 8.60 1.65 -14.59
C LEU A 313 7.20 2.28 -14.59
N ALA A 314 6.18 1.56 -15.05
CA ALA A 314 4.80 2.06 -15.10
C ALA A 314 4.29 2.45 -13.72
N CYS A 315 4.54 1.62 -12.70
CA CYS A 315 4.12 1.89 -11.34
C CYS A 315 4.81 3.14 -10.76
N SER A 316 6.13 3.21 -10.89
CA SER A 316 6.91 4.34 -10.37
C SER A 316 6.58 5.63 -11.11
N TRP A 317 6.43 5.56 -12.44
CA TRP A 317 6.05 6.70 -13.27
C TRP A 317 4.64 7.21 -12.96
N SER A 318 3.67 6.31 -12.71
CA SER A 318 2.32 6.68 -12.29
C SER A 318 2.33 7.48 -10.98
N VAL A 319 3.13 7.05 -9.99
CA VAL A 319 3.30 7.80 -8.73
C VAL A 319 3.97 9.17 -8.96
N GLN A 320 5.00 9.25 -9.81
CA GLN A 320 5.61 10.54 -10.16
C GLN A 320 4.63 11.48 -10.90
N ASN A 321 3.78 10.93 -11.75
CA ASN A 321 2.72 11.68 -12.43
C ASN A 321 1.69 12.23 -11.43
N ALA A 322 1.30 11.47 -10.41
CA ALA A 322 0.41 11.93 -9.36
C ALA A 322 1.01 13.13 -8.59
N ILE A 323 2.29 13.07 -8.22
CA ILE A 323 2.99 14.20 -7.58
C ILE A 323 2.97 15.44 -8.49
N ARG A 324 3.30 15.28 -9.78
CA ARG A 324 3.31 16.39 -10.74
C ARG A 324 1.90 16.96 -10.97
N ALA A 325 0.89 16.10 -11.01
CA ALA A 325 -0.50 16.51 -11.11
C ALA A 325 -0.91 17.40 -9.94
N ILE A 326 -0.63 16.98 -8.71
CA ILE A 326 -0.94 17.77 -7.51
C ILE A 326 -0.12 19.07 -7.49
N GLN A 327 1.16 19.03 -7.87
CA GLN A 327 2.01 20.23 -7.94
C GLN A 327 1.43 21.29 -8.88
N HIS A 328 0.93 20.92 -10.06
CA HIS A 328 0.28 21.86 -10.96
C HIS A 328 -0.94 22.56 -10.33
N LEU A 329 -1.72 21.83 -9.52
CA LEU A 329 -2.88 22.37 -8.82
C LEU A 329 -2.47 23.28 -7.67
N VAL A 330 -1.45 22.90 -6.90
CA VAL A 330 -0.85 23.74 -5.84
C VAL A 330 -0.35 25.06 -6.43
N ASP A 331 0.39 25.02 -7.54
CA ASP A 331 0.94 26.20 -8.19
C ASP A 331 -0.18 27.13 -8.69
N ALA A 332 -1.23 26.58 -9.30
CA ALA A 332 -2.38 27.35 -9.78
C ALA A 332 -3.24 27.90 -8.63
N ALA A 333 -3.31 27.19 -7.50
CA ALA A 333 -3.98 27.67 -6.30
C ALA A 333 -3.20 28.81 -5.64
N GLY A 334 -1.90 28.96 -5.89
CA GLY A 334 -1.06 30.03 -5.34
C GLY A 334 -1.04 30.01 -3.81
N SER A 335 -0.93 31.19 -3.17
CA SER A 335 -0.78 31.30 -1.71
C SER A 335 -1.90 30.65 -0.89
N THR A 336 -3.07 30.39 -1.47
CA THR A 336 -4.16 29.69 -0.75
C THR A 336 -3.80 28.24 -0.45
N ALA A 337 -2.96 27.59 -1.28
CA ALA A 337 -2.53 26.22 -1.04
C ALA A 337 -1.72 26.04 0.26
N ASN A 338 -1.09 27.12 0.76
CA ASN A 338 -0.27 27.10 1.97
C ASN A 338 -1.09 27.00 3.27
N PHE A 339 -2.39 27.30 3.24
CA PHE A 339 -3.22 27.21 4.43
C PHE A 339 -3.64 25.76 4.68
N GLU A 340 -3.57 25.31 5.93
CA GLU A 340 -4.03 23.97 6.35
C GLU A 340 -5.46 23.67 5.86
N ALA A 341 -6.33 24.68 5.90
CA ALA A 341 -7.71 24.57 5.44
C ALA A 341 -7.84 24.23 3.93
N SER A 342 -6.82 24.48 3.11
CA SER A 342 -6.84 24.14 1.68
C SER A 342 -6.60 22.66 1.43
N GLY A 343 -5.86 21.95 2.31
CA GLY A 343 -5.50 20.54 2.13
C GLY A 343 -4.53 20.21 0.98
N LEU A 344 -4.38 21.07 -0.04
CA LEU A 344 -3.60 20.77 -1.26
C LEU A 344 -2.12 20.45 -0.98
N MET A 345 -1.46 21.19 -0.09
CA MET A 345 -0.08 20.91 0.31
C MET A 345 0.04 19.58 1.07
N SER A 346 -0.90 19.28 1.98
CA SER A 346 -0.94 17.99 2.68
C SER A 346 -1.10 16.82 1.72
N LEU A 347 -1.97 16.94 0.70
CA LEU A 347 -2.12 15.90 -0.33
C LEU A 347 -0.84 15.72 -1.16
N LEU A 348 -0.10 16.80 -1.42
CA LEU A 348 1.20 16.72 -2.09
C LEU A 348 2.24 16.02 -1.22
N ASP A 349 2.27 16.32 0.08
CA ASP A 349 3.18 15.68 1.03
C ASP A 349 2.87 14.20 1.21
N ASP A 350 1.59 13.81 1.26
CA ASP A 350 1.15 12.41 1.24
C ASP A 350 1.63 11.68 -0.03
N ALA A 351 1.42 12.29 -1.21
CA ALA A 351 1.85 11.68 -2.47
C ALA A 351 3.40 11.54 -2.56
N ARG A 352 4.14 12.48 -1.98
CA ARG A 352 5.60 12.39 -1.84
C ARG A 352 6.01 11.29 -0.87
N ALA A 353 5.28 11.11 0.23
CA ALA A 353 5.51 10.01 1.15
C ALA A 353 5.28 8.65 0.47
N VAL A 354 4.23 8.51 -0.36
CA VAL A 354 4.02 7.32 -1.21
C VAL A 354 5.24 7.05 -2.10
N ALA A 355 5.76 8.08 -2.78
CA ALA A 355 6.93 7.97 -3.63
C ALA A 355 8.24 7.69 -2.88
N GLY A 356 8.26 7.81 -1.55
CA GLY A 356 9.40 7.38 -0.73
C GLY A 356 9.51 5.86 -0.61
N HIS A 357 8.47 5.11 -0.95
CA HIS A 357 8.45 3.65 -0.81
C HIS A 357 9.30 2.97 -1.89
N PHE A 358 10.19 2.06 -1.48
CA PHE A 358 11.19 1.42 -2.35
C PHE A 358 10.59 0.72 -3.59
N MET A 359 9.35 0.23 -3.50
CA MET A 359 8.67 -0.42 -4.63
C MET A 359 8.29 0.52 -5.79
N VAL A 360 8.08 1.81 -5.50
CA VAL A 360 7.55 2.80 -6.47
C VAL A 360 8.34 4.12 -6.48
N GLY A 361 9.48 4.15 -5.80
CA GLY A 361 10.32 5.34 -5.71
C GLY A 361 10.90 5.74 -7.06
N SER A 362 11.24 7.02 -7.22
CA SER A 362 11.69 7.57 -8.50
C SER A 362 12.93 6.86 -9.06
N TYR A 363 13.81 6.35 -8.19
CA TYR A 363 15.01 5.62 -8.59
C TYR A 363 14.69 4.31 -9.34
N GLN A 364 13.49 3.75 -9.17
CA GLN A 364 13.05 2.57 -9.92
C GLN A 364 12.87 2.86 -11.42
N VAL A 365 12.73 4.12 -11.81
CA VAL A 365 12.77 4.55 -13.23
C VAL A 365 14.16 4.31 -13.81
N ASP A 366 15.21 4.65 -13.06
CA ASP A 366 16.60 4.43 -13.48
C ASP A 366 16.91 2.93 -13.50
N THR A 367 16.49 2.18 -12.48
CA THR A 367 16.65 0.72 -12.42
C THR A 367 15.99 0.03 -13.62
N ALA A 368 14.76 0.40 -13.96
CA ALA A 368 14.09 -0.11 -15.15
C ALA A 368 14.82 0.27 -16.44
N GLY A 369 15.32 1.50 -16.54
CA GLY A 369 16.12 1.96 -17.67
C GLY A 369 17.38 1.12 -17.89
N ARG A 370 18.05 0.69 -16.82
CA ARG A 370 19.20 -0.22 -16.89
C ARG A 370 18.82 -1.56 -17.51
N VAL A 371 17.72 -2.17 -17.04
CA VAL A 371 17.26 -3.47 -17.57
C VAL A 371 16.88 -3.35 -19.05
N LEU A 372 16.21 -2.27 -19.44
CA LEU A 372 15.86 -2.03 -20.85
C LEU A 372 17.07 -1.80 -21.77
N LEU A 373 18.25 -1.52 -21.21
CA LEU A 373 19.53 -1.48 -21.94
C LEU A 373 20.23 -2.85 -21.97
N GLY A 374 19.61 -3.90 -21.44
CA GLY A 374 20.20 -5.23 -21.30
C GLY A 374 21.22 -5.34 -20.16
N LEU A 375 21.20 -4.43 -19.18
CA LEU A 375 22.08 -4.45 -18.02
C LEU A 375 21.40 -5.09 -16.81
N ASP A 376 22.21 -5.56 -15.85
CA ASP A 376 21.70 -5.95 -14.53
C ASP A 376 21.06 -4.76 -13.80
N ALA A 377 19.93 -5.02 -13.14
CA ALA A 377 19.16 -4.02 -12.39
C ALA A 377 20.04 -3.32 -11.34
N GLY A 378 20.94 -4.05 -10.67
CA GLY A 378 21.78 -3.53 -9.59
C GLY A 378 21.04 -3.26 -8.28
N ASP A 379 19.74 -3.57 -8.22
CA ASP A 379 18.89 -3.50 -7.04
C ASP A 379 18.34 -4.92 -6.74
N PRO A 380 18.72 -5.54 -5.60
CA PRO A 380 18.23 -6.86 -5.22
C PRO A 380 16.70 -6.97 -5.05
N ALA A 381 16.01 -5.83 -4.87
CA ALA A 381 14.56 -5.75 -4.72
C ALA A 381 13.83 -5.43 -6.04
N PHE A 382 14.55 -5.34 -7.16
CA PHE A 382 13.98 -4.99 -8.45
C PHE A 382 13.06 -6.07 -9.00
#